data_AF-A0AAW0H5Q3-F1
#
_entry.id   AF-A0AAW0H5Q3-F1
#
_cell.length_a   1.000
_cell.length_b   1.000
_cell.length_c   1.000
_cell.angle_alpha   90.00
_cell.angle_beta   90.00
_cell.angle_gamma   90.00
#
_symmetry.space_group_name_H-M   'P 1'
#
loop_
_entity.id
_entity.type
_entity.pdbx_description
1 polymer ?
#
loop_
_entity_poly.entity_id
_entity_poly.type
_entity_poly.pdbx_seq_one_letter_code
_entity_poly.pdbx_strand_id
1 'polypeptide(L)'
;MTQSPSSLAVSVGEKITISCRVSQSLYNSDCVDIVLTQSPSSLAVSTGQKVIISCKSSHSLLAGACAGIMTTQSPSSLDVSAGEKVTISCKSSQNLFYSFTNYLSWYQQKPGQAPKLLIYYASTQYTGVPDCFTGSGSGTDITSTINSVQIEDLADYYCQQGFVTPPTVLEAPTITSLRL
;
A
#
# COMPACT_ATOMS: atom_id res chain seq x y z
N MET A 1 19.03 -14.77 -1.22
CA MET A 1 18.57 -15.04 0.15
C MET A 1 17.14 -14.56 0.24
N THR A 2 16.20 -15.49 0.20
CA THR A 2 14.76 -15.25 0.13
C THR A 2 14.13 -15.88 1.37
N GLN A 3 13.35 -15.10 2.12
CA GLN A 3 12.13 -15.57 2.79
C GLN A 3 11.46 -14.40 3.53
N SER A 4 10.35 -13.94 2.96
CA SER A 4 9.24 -13.45 3.78
C SER A 4 8.39 -14.69 4.14
N PRO A 5 8.05 -14.88 5.41
CA PRO A 5 6.89 -15.68 5.73
C PRO A 5 5.98 -14.87 6.65
N SER A 6 4.94 -14.27 6.10
CA SER A 6 3.69 -14.11 6.85
C SER A 6 2.94 -15.45 6.87
N SER A 7 3.59 -16.50 7.38
CA SER A 7 2.93 -17.76 7.73
C SER A 7 2.46 -17.67 9.18
N LEU A 8 1.15 -17.66 9.39
CA LEU A 8 0.56 -17.86 10.71
C LEU A 8 0.95 -19.27 11.18
N ALA A 9 1.75 -19.37 12.25
CA ALA A 9 1.99 -20.65 12.92
C ALA A 9 0.73 -21.02 13.70
N VAL A 10 0.12 -22.16 13.36
CA VAL A 10 -1.12 -22.63 13.99
C VAL A 10 -0.81 -23.96 14.68
N SER A 11 -1.20 -24.09 15.94
CA SER A 11 -0.95 -25.31 16.72
C SER A 11 -1.90 -26.44 16.29
N VAL A 12 -1.44 -27.69 16.37
CA VAL A 12 -2.28 -28.85 16.02
C VAL A 12 -3.53 -28.87 16.90
N GLY A 13 -4.71 -28.83 16.29
CA GLY A 13 -6.01 -28.79 16.99
C GLY A 13 -6.57 -27.38 17.24
N GLU A 14 -5.87 -26.32 16.83
CA GLU A 14 -6.32 -24.93 16.98
C GLU A 14 -7.34 -24.55 15.90
N LYS A 15 -8.48 -23.99 16.32
CA LYS A 15 -9.58 -23.58 15.43
C LYS A 15 -9.32 -22.15 14.93
N ILE A 16 -8.89 -22.02 13.67
CA ILE A 16 -8.62 -20.71 13.07
C ILE A 16 -9.93 -20.07 12.60
N THR A 17 -10.21 -18.84 13.03
CA THR A 17 -11.26 -17.98 12.46
C THR A 17 -10.60 -16.95 11.56
N ILE A 18 -10.95 -16.94 10.28
CA ILE A 18 -10.42 -15.97 9.32
C ILE A 18 -11.58 -15.01 9.02
N SER A 19 -11.29 -13.71 8.90
CA SER A 19 -12.31 -12.69 8.66
C SER A 19 -11.98 -11.97 7.37
N CYS A 20 -12.79 -12.17 6.32
CA CYS A 20 -12.70 -11.36 5.11
C CYS A 20 -13.42 -10.02 5.41
N ARG A 21 -12.70 -8.89 5.44
CA ARG A 21 -13.27 -7.56 5.71
C ARG A 21 -13.06 -6.65 4.50
N VAL A 22 -14.12 -5.98 4.05
CA VAL A 22 -14.03 -4.87 3.08
C VAL A 22 -14.14 -3.57 3.87
N SER A 23 -13.20 -2.64 3.70
CA SER A 23 -13.28 -1.31 4.33
C SER A 23 -13.97 -0.32 3.38
N GLN A 24 -15.03 0.35 3.84
CA GLN A 24 -15.67 1.48 3.15
C GLN A 24 -15.39 2.82 3.85
N SER A 25 -15.47 3.93 3.10
CA SER A 25 -16.26 5.15 3.44
C SER A 25 -16.29 6.17 2.29
N LEU A 26 -17.41 6.90 2.17
CA LEU A 26 -18.04 7.55 1.00
C LEU A 26 -17.55 8.97 0.64
N TYR A 27 -17.62 9.29 -0.67
CA TYR A 27 -18.17 10.57 -1.17
C TYR A 27 -18.78 10.35 -2.58
N ASN A 28 -20.08 10.63 -2.72
CA ASN A 28 -20.98 10.47 -3.88
C ASN A 28 -21.47 9.04 -4.26
N SER A 29 -22.76 8.83 -3.93
CA SER A 29 -23.82 7.98 -4.54
C SER A 29 -23.43 6.75 -5.38
N ASP A 30 -23.87 5.59 -4.86
CA ASP A 30 -24.00 4.24 -5.47
C ASP A 30 -22.87 3.20 -5.23
N CYS A 31 -22.46 3.03 -3.97
CA CYS A 31 -21.66 1.86 -3.54
C CYS A 31 -22.43 1.00 -2.53
N VAL A 32 -22.54 -0.32 -2.76
CA VAL A 32 -23.16 -1.28 -1.83
C VAL A 32 -22.09 -1.96 -0.97
N ASP A 33 -22.35 -2.13 0.33
CA ASP A 33 -21.53 -2.96 1.23
C ASP A 33 -21.50 -4.43 0.74
N ILE A 34 -20.30 -4.95 0.43
CA ILE A 34 -20.13 -6.36 0.09
C ILE A 34 -19.66 -7.10 1.35
N VAL A 35 -20.58 -7.83 1.97
CA VAL A 35 -20.24 -8.80 3.01
C VAL A 35 -19.61 -10.03 2.35
N LEU A 36 -18.37 -10.33 2.71
CA LEU A 36 -17.66 -11.52 2.27
C LEU A 36 -17.77 -12.61 3.32
N THR A 37 -18.37 -13.75 2.95
CA THR A 37 -18.47 -14.92 3.83
C THR A 37 -17.38 -15.91 3.45
N GLN A 38 -16.59 -16.32 4.43
CA GLN A 38 -15.60 -17.38 4.21
C GLN A 38 -16.24 -18.77 4.27
N SER A 39 -15.76 -19.65 3.39
CA SER A 39 -16.10 -21.06 3.43
C SER A 39 -14.83 -21.90 3.41
N PRO A 40 -14.66 -22.82 4.37
CA PRO A 40 -15.49 -23.02 5.56
C PRO A 40 -15.23 -21.98 6.68
N SER A 41 -16.20 -21.80 7.58
CA SER A 41 -16.17 -20.78 8.64
C SER A 41 -15.09 -21.01 9.71
N SER A 42 -14.61 -22.25 9.85
CA SER A 42 -13.49 -22.61 10.72
C SER A 42 -12.89 -23.94 10.28
N LEU A 43 -11.59 -24.10 10.42
CA LEU A 43 -10.85 -25.29 9.99
C LEU A 43 -9.89 -25.75 11.09
N ALA A 44 -9.71 -27.07 11.19
CA ALA A 44 -8.58 -27.68 11.86
C ALA A 44 -7.53 -28.03 10.80
N VAL A 45 -6.29 -27.56 10.97
CA VAL A 45 -5.21 -27.71 9.98
C VAL A 45 -4.11 -28.60 10.56
N SER A 46 -3.63 -29.56 9.77
CA SER A 46 -2.46 -30.40 10.12
C SER A 46 -1.20 -29.92 9.39
N THR A 47 -0.02 -30.22 9.94
CA THR A 47 1.28 -29.87 9.34
C THR A 47 1.39 -30.43 7.91
N GLY A 48 1.63 -29.56 6.92
CA GLY A 48 1.72 -29.94 5.51
C GLY A 48 0.39 -29.96 4.74
N GLN A 49 -0.74 -29.64 5.38
CA GLN A 49 -2.05 -29.61 4.74
C GLN A 49 -2.27 -28.30 3.97
N LYS A 50 -2.48 -28.40 2.66
CA LYS A 50 -2.90 -27.25 1.83
C LYS A 50 -4.40 -27.03 2.00
N VAL A 51 -4.78 -25.87 2.53
CA VAL A 51 -6.18 -25.50 2.73
C VAL A 51 -6.54 -24.33 1.82
N ILE A 52 -7.64 -24.46 1.08
CA ILE A 52 -8.17 -23.40 0.20
C ILE A 52 -9.34 -22.75 0.92
N ILE A 53 -9.22 -21.46 1.20
CA ILE A 53 -10.31 -20.65 1.78
C ILE A 53 -10.89 -19.82 0.64
N SER A 54 -12.21 -19.90 0.47
CA SER A 54 -12.93 -19.08 -0.51
C SER A 54 -13.78 -18.05 0.21
N CYS A 55 -13.57 -16.76 -0.07
CA CYS A 55 -14.53 -15.71 0.30
C CYS A 55 -15.55 -15.61 -0.85
N LYS A 56 -16.85 -15.65 -0.52
CA LYS A 56 -17.95 -15.45 -1.48
C LYS A 56 -18.72 -14.18 -1.12
N SER A 57 -19.13 -13.41 -2.13
CA SER A 57 -20.07 -12.29 -1.95
C SER A 57 -21.51 -12.81 -1.92
N SER A 58 -22.34 -12.29 -1.02
CA SER A 58 -23.79 -12.53 -1.01
C SER A 58 -24.54 -11.76 -2.10
N HIS A 59 -23.91 -10.73 -2.69
CA HIS A 59 -24.46 -9.91 -3.75
C HIS A 59 -23.94 -10.34 -5.13
N SER A 60 -24.86 -10.45 -6.10
CA SER A 60 -24.54 -10.51 -7.53
C SER A 60 -23.81 -9.23 -7.94
N LEU A 61 -22.72 -9.35 -8.71
CA LEU A 61 -22.01 -8.23 -9.33
C LEU A 61 -22.89 -7.59 -10.42
N LEU A 62 -24.05 -7.08 -10.06
CA LEU A 62 -24.81 -6.13 -10.88
C LEU A 62 -24.15 -4.76 -10.67
N ALA A 63 -23.94 -4.04 -11.77
CA ALA A 63 -23.23 -2.76 -11.87
C ALA A 63 -23.34 -1.90 -10.59
N GLY A 64 -22.21 -1.68 -9.91
CA GLY A 64 -22.17 -0.95 -8.63
C GLY A 64 -21.09 -1.41 -7.62
N ALA A 65 -20.13 -2.25 -8.01
CA ALA A 65 -18.93 -2.46 -7.20
C ALA A 65 -17.96 -1.30 -7.45
N CYS A 66 -17.73 -0.47 -6.43
CA CYS A 66 -16.81 0.65 -6.51
C CYS A 66 -15.37 0.13 -6.54
N ALA A 67 -14.76 0.15 -7.73
CA ALA A 67 -13.34 -0.12 -7.86
C ALA A 67 -12.57 1.09 -7.31
N GLY A 68 -11.92 0.92 -6.16
CA GLY A 68 -10.99 1.91 -5.63
C GLY A 68 -9.84 2.16 -6.61
N ILE A 69 -9.21 3.33 -6.51
CA ILE A 69 -8.01 3.62 -7.30
C ILE A 69 -6.84 2.82 -6.74
N MET A 70 -6.33 1.89 -7.53
CA MET A 70 -5.14 1.11 -7.19
C MET A 70 -3.89 1.93 -7.45
N THR A 71 -2.92 1.87 -6.53
CA THR A 71 -1.57 2.39 -6.72
C THR A 71 -0.56 1.25 -6.64
N THR A 72 0.35 1.17 -7.61
CA THR A 72 1.47 0.22 -7.62
C THR A 72 2.80 0.94 -7.46
N GLN A 73 3.68 0.39 -6.63
CA GLN A 73 5.00 0.99 -6.37
C GLN A 73 6.12 0.17 -6.98
N SER A 74 7.15 0.85 -7.46
CA SER A 74 8.35 0.20 -7.98
C SER A 74 9.60 1.03 -7.67
N PRO A 75 10.71 0.37 -7.29
CA PRO A 75 10.81 -1.06 -6.94
C PRO A 75 10.19 -1.37 -5.56
N SER A 76 9.96 -2.64 -5.25
CA SER A 76 9.47 -3.08 -3.92
C SER A 76 10.56 -3.12 -2.84
N SER A 77 11.83 -3.19 -3.25
CA SER A 77 12.97 -3.08 -2.35
C SER A 77 14.18 -2.47 -3.07
N LEU A 78 15.00 -1.76 -2.32
CA LEU A 78 16.22 -1.09 -2.77
C LEU A 78 17.35 -1.33 -1.77
N ASP A 79 18.47 -1.87 -2.26
CA ASP A 79 19.73 -1.85 -1.54
C ASP A 79 20.55 -0.65 -2.00
N VAL A 80 20.80 0.28 -1.09
CA VAL A 80 21.37 1.61 -1.38
C VAL A 80 22.65 1.85 -0.60
N SER A 81 23.51 2.70 -1.14
CA SER A 81 24.70 3.22 -0.46
C SER A 81 24.46 4.64 0.04
N ALA A 82 25.18 5.07 1.07
CA ALA A 82 25.14 6.47 1.50
C ALA A 82 25.57 7.41 0.35
N GLY A 83 24.81 8.47 0.14
CA GLY A 83 25.00 9.42 -0.97
C GLY A 83 24.41 8.95 -2.31
N GLU A 84 23.84 7.75 -2.40
CA GLU A 84 23.18 7.27 -3.61
C GLU A 84 21.88 8.06 -3.87
N LYS A 85 21.59 8.31 -5.14
CA LYS A 85 20.31 8.87 -5.58
C LYS A 85 19.36 7.75 -5.94
N VAL A 86 18.17 7.74 -5.33
CA VAL A 86 17.14 6.75 -5.64
C VAL A 86 15.83 7.39 -6.08
N THR A 87 15.12 6.71 -6.96
CA THR A 87 13.79 7.12 -7.43
C THR A 87 12.80 5.98 -7.19
N ILE A 88 11.71 6.30 -6.51
CA ILE A 88 10.58 5.42 -6.24
C ILE A 88 9.43 5.88 -7.12
N SER A 89 8.84 4.95 -7.87
CA SER A 89 7.70 5.22 -8.74
C SER A 89 6.41 4.75 -8.10
N CYS A 90 5.35 5.52 -8.27
CA CYS A 90 3.99 5.18 -7.91
C CYS A 90 3.08 5.38 -9.12
N LYS A 91 2.47 4.28 -9.57
CA LYS A 91 1.56 4.28 -10.71
C LYS A 91 0.13 4.06 -10.24
N SER A 92 -0.75 4.97 -10.61
CA SER A 92 -2.18 4.92 -10.31
C SER A 92 -2.95 4.30 -11.48
N SER A 93 -3.98 3.50 -11.18
CA SER A 93 -4.90 2.94 -12.17
C SER A 93 -5.79 4.00 -12.82
N GLN A 94 -5.91 5.19 -12.21
CA GLN A 94 -6.69 6.32 -12.71
C GLN A 94 -5.91 7.63 -12.62
N ASN A 95 -6.30 8.60 -13.42
CA ASN A 95 -5.70 9.94 -13.40
C ASN A 95 -6.03 10.66 -12.09
N LEU A 96 -5.00 11.04 -11.32
CA LEU A 96 -5.11 11.75 -10.05
C LEU A 96 -5.02 13.28 -10.20
N PHE A 97 -4.90 13.80 -11.42
CA PHE A 97 -4.80 15.22 -11.70
C PHE A 97 -6.19 15.83 -11.88
N TYR A 98 -6.55 16.74 -10.98
CA TYR A 98 -7.81 17.46 -11.04
C TYR A 98 -7.63 18.90 -10.54
N SER A 99 -8.25 19.86 -11.23
CA SER A 99 -8.19 21.28 -10.88
C SER A 99 -6.77 21.78 -10.55
N PHE A 100 -5.82 21.47 -11.44
CA PHE A 100 -4.40 21.83 -11.32
C PHE A 100 -3.64 21.18 -10.15
N THR A 101 -4.22 20.17 -9.50
CA THR A 101 -3.65 19.49 -8.33
C THR A 101 -3.54 17.98 -8.60
N ASN A 102 -2.41 17.37 -8.23
CA ASN A 102 -2.24 15.92 -8.26
C ASN A 102 -2.53 15.33 -6.87
N TYR A 103 -3.59 14.57 -6.70
CA TYR A 103 -3.99 14.06 -5.38
C TYR A 103 -3.19 12.80 -4.97
N LEU A 104 -1.89 12.97 -4.76
CA LEU A 104 -1.00 11.92 -4.25
C LEU A 104 -0.08 12.45 -3.16
N SER A 105 0.15 11.63 -2.14
CA SER A 105 1.08 11.90 -1.05
C SER A 105 2.10 10.77 -0.89
N TRP A 106 3.31 11.11 -0.45
CA TRP A 106 4.40 10.19 -0.11
C TRP A 106 4.65 10.20 1.39
N TYR A 107 4.84 9.01 1.95
CA TYR A 107 5.10 8.81 3.37
C TYR A 107 6.37 8.00 3.58
N GLN A 108 7.05 8.29 4.70
CA GLN A 108 8.15 7.51 5.24
C GLN A 108 7.69 6.85 6.54
N GLN A 109 7.88 5.55 6.67
CA GLN A 109 7.66 4.81 7.90
C GLN A 109 8.96 4.16 8.36
N LYS A 110 9.46 4.61 9.50
CA LYS A 110 10.58 3.94 10.17
C LYS A 110 10.06 2.75 10.99
N PRO A 111 10.87 1.70 11.18
CA PRO A 111 10.48 0.56 12.01
C PRO A 111 9.97 1.03 13.39
N GLY A 112 8.76 0.56 13.77
CA GLY A 112 8.13 0.91 15.05
C GLY A 112 7.58 2.34 15.16
N GLN A 113 7.61 3.13 14.09
CA GLN A 113 7.05 4.49 14.06
C GLN A 113 5.80 4.58 13.18
N ALA A 114 4.99 5.60 13.43
CA ALA A 114 3.88 5.96 12.55
C ALA A 114 4.41 6.54 11.22
N PRO A 115 3.69 6.37 10.10
CA PRO A 115 4.04 7.01 8.83
C PRO A 115 4.09 8.54 8.97
N LYS A 116 5.15 9.14 8.43
CA LYS A 116 5.34 10.60 8.37
C LYS A 116 5.18 11.08 6.94
N LEU A 117 4.41 12.15 6.76
CA LEU A 117 4.21 12.77 5.46
C LEU A 117 5.51 13.45 4.99
N LEU A 118 5.95 13.12 3.78
CA LEU A 118 7.11 13.74 3.13
C LEU A 118 6.70 14.78 2.10
N ILE A 119 5.84 14.36 1.17
CA ILE A 119 5.43 15.14 0.01
C ILE A 119 3.93 14.97 -0.13
N TYR A 120 3.21 16.06 -0.39
CA TYR A 120 1.81 16.07 -0.75
C TYR A 120 1.62 16.78 -2.08
N TYR A 121 0.44 16.60 -2.68
CA TYR A 121 0.14 17.07 -4.03
C TYR A 121 1.18 16.70 -5.10
N ALA A 122 1.71 15.48 -5.01
CA ALA A 122 2.79 14.90 -5.84
C ALA A 122 4.17 15.58 -5.76
N SER A 123 4.27 16.89 -5.51
CA SER A 123 5.54 17.62 -5.55
C SER A 123 5.74 18.65 -4.43
N THR A 124 4.74 18.89 -3.58
CA THR A 124 4.85 19.87 -2.50
C THR A 124 5.43 19.22 -1.26
N GLN A 125 6.60 19.67 -0.84
CA GLN A 125 7.28 19.12 0.33
C GLN A 125 6.59 19.58 1.63
N TYR A 126 6.41 18.65 2.57
CA TYR A 126 5.87 18.96 3.89
C TYR A 126 6.91 19.68 4.76
N THR A 127 6.46 20.61 5.60
CA THR A 127 7.35 21.43 6.43
C THR A 127 8.20 20.58 7.36
N GLY A 128 9.51 20.83 7.38
CA GLY A 128 10.48 20.11 8.23
C GLY A 128 11.04 18.82 7.62
N VAL A 129 10.65 18.47 6.39
CA VAL A 129 11.25 17.37 5.63
C VAL A 129 12.54 17.85 4.97
N PRO A 130 13.65 17.07 4.98
CA PRO A 130 14.89 17.46 4.34
C PRO A 130 14.77 17.65 2.82
N ASP A 131 15.42 18.66 2.26
CA ASP A 131 15.45 19.00 0.81
C ASP A 131 15.96 17.88 -0.10
N CYS A 132 16.52 16.79 0.46
CA CYS A 132 16.91 15.62 -0.31
C CYS A 132 15.70 14.89 -0.94
N PHE A 133 14.50 15.04 -0.38
CA PHE A 133 13.26 14.47 -0.90
C PHE A 133 12.59 15.38 -1.92
N THR A 134 12.36 14.89 -3.13
CA THR A 134 11.64 15.63 -4.17
C THR A 134 10.58 14.77 -4.84
N GLY A 135 9.46 15.38 -5.21
CA GLY A 135 8.36 14.72 -5.90
C GLY A 135 8.19 15.22 -7.32
N SER A 136 7.85 14.34 -8.26
CA SER A 136 7.64 14.71 -9.66
C SER A 136 6.58 13.84 -10.34
N GLY A 137 6.13 14.25 -11.51
CA GLY A 137 5.11 13.53 -12.28
C GLY A 137 3.70 14.08 -12.06
N SER A 138 2.75 13.50 -12.80
CA SER A 138 1.35 13.94 -12.80
C SER A 138 0.42 12.89 -13.37
N GLY A 139 -0.84 12.96 -12.99
CA GLY A 139 -1.88 12.09 -13.51
C GLY A 139 -1.76 10.67 -12.98
N THR A 140 -1.21 9.76 -13.78
CA THR A 140 -1.08 8.33 -13.41
C THR A 140 0.30 7.94 -12.91
N ASP A 141 1.34 8.66 -13.32
CA ASP A 141 2.74 8.27 -13.06
C ASP A 141 3.42 9.37 -12.27
N ILE A 142 3.69 9.07 -10.99
CA ILE A 142 4.23 10.02 -10.02
C ILE A 142 5.42 9.35 -9.35
N THR A 143 6.49 10.10 -9.10
CA THR A 143 7.72 9.59 -8.51
C THR A 143 8.15 10.42 -7.31
N SER A 144 8.86 9.79 -6.38
CA SER A 144 9.62 10.45 -5.32
C SER A 144 11.09 10.11 -5.48
N THR A 145 11.95 11.10 -5.36
CA THR A 145 13.40 10.98 -5.48
C THR A 145 14.06 11.37 -4.17
N ILE A 146 15.01 10.55 -3.72
CA ILE A 146 15.93 10.88 -2.63
C ILE A 146 17.27 11.18 -3.29
N ASN A 147 17.69 12.44 -3.27
CA ASN A 147 18.86 12.90 -4.05
C ASN A 147 20.20 12.41 -3.48
N SER A 148 20.28 12.17 -2.18
CA SER A 148 21.47 11.69 -1.48
C SER A 148 21.03 10.96 -0.22
N VAL A 149 20.92 9.63 -0.30
CA VAL A 149 20.46 8.79 0.80
C VAL A 149 21.37 8.90 2.01
N GLN A 150 20.78 9.11 3.19
CA GLN A 150 21.44 9.03 4.48
C GLN A 150 20.88 7.86 5.32
N ILE A 151 21.52 7.55 6.44
CA ILE A 151 21.12 6.43 7.30
C ILE A 151 19.72 6.63 7.90
N GLU A 152 19.34 7.88 8.13
CA GLU A 152 18.01 8.28 8.56
C GLU A 152 16.93 8.13 7.48
N ASP A 153 17.31 7.93 6.22
CA ASP A 153 16.39 7.73 5.10
C ASP A 153 16.05 6.24 4.88
N LEU A 154 16.65 5.33 5.66
CA LEU A 154 16.31 3.92 5.62
C LEU A 154 14.95 3.69 6.29
N ALA A 155 13.97 3.34 5.47
CA ALA A 155 12.57 3.24 5.86
C ALA A 155 11.75 2.49 4.80
N ASP A 156 10.49 2.25 5.15
CA ASP A 156 9.45 1.85 4.23
C ASP A 156 8.78 3.09 3.66
N TYR A 157 8.66 3.16 2.33
CA TYR A 157 8.07 4.30 1.62
C TYR A 157 6.76 3.92 0.96
N TYR A 158 5.74 4.76 1.13
CA TYR A 158 4.39 4.53 0.62
C TYR A 158 3.90 5.72 -0.17
N CYS A 159 3.26 5.48 -1.31
CA CYS A 159 2.40 6.46 -1.95
C CYS A 159 0.94 6.21 -1.60
N GLN A 160 0.17 7.29 -1.51
CA GLN A 160 -1.26 7.22 -1.22
C GLN A 160 -2.00 8.20 -2.12
N GLN A 161 -2.98 7.70 -2.87
CA GLN A 161 -3.92 8.56 -3.57
C GLN A 161 -4.93 9.17 -2.57
N GLY A 162 -5.27 10.43 -2.77
CA GLY A 162 -6.27 11.17 -2.00
C GLY A 162 -7.44 11.67 -2.85
N PHE A 163 -7.61 11.10 -4.04
CA PHE A 163 -8.61 11.50 -5.03
C PHE A 163 -9.98 10.86 -4.79
N VAL A 164 -9.99 9.57 -4.44
CA VAL A 164 -11.21 8.79 -4.15
C VAL A 164 -11.10 8.15 -2.77
N THR A 165 -12.20 8.14 -2.02
CA THR A 165 -12.28 7.46 -0.72
C THR A 165 -12.94 6.07 -0.85
N PRO A 166 -12.47 5.05 -0.10
CA PRO A 166 -11.33 5.09 0.81
C PRO A 166 -9.98 5.10 0.08
N PRO A 167 -8.93 5.75 0.64
CA PRO A 167 -7.58 5.65 0.12
C PRO A 167 -7.17 4.18 0.07
N THR A 168 -6.77 3.73 -1.12
CA THR A 168 -6.52 2.32 -1.38
C THR A 168 -5.01 2.14 -1.46
N VAL A 169 -4.37 1.72 -0.37
CA VAL A 169 -2.96 1.28 -0.37
C VAL A 169 -2.98 -0.23 -0.58
N LEU A 170 -2.94 -0.66 -1.84
CA LEU A 170 -3.00 -2.09 -2.18
C LEU A 170 -1.64 -2.75 -2.34
N GLU A 171 -0.55 -1.98 -2.25
CA GLU A 171 0.79 -2.49 -2.56
C GLU A 171 1.76 -2.31 -1.40
N ALA A 172 2.72 -3.24 -1.35
CA ALA A 172 3.77 -3.25 -0.35
C ALA A 172 4.62 -1.97 -0.47
N PRO A 173 5.13 -1.44 0.66
CA PRO A 173 6.06 -0.33 0.61
C PRO A 173 7.28 -0.64 -0.23
N THR A 174 7.92 0.42 -0.72
CA THR A 174 9.31 0.31 -1.14
C THR A 174 10.20 0.30 0.11
N ILE A 175 10.84 -0.84 0.36
CA ILE A 175 11.75 -1.03 1.50
C ILE A 175 13.15 -0.59 1.11
N THR A 176 13.80 0.24 1.92
CA THR A 176 15.17 0.71 1.66
C THR A 176 16.15 0.13 2.69
N SER A 177 17.19 -0.55 2.24
CA SER A 177 18.23 -1.19 3.07
C SER A 177 19.63 -0.76 2.64
N LEU A 178 20.61 -0.85 3.55
CA LEU A 178 22.01 -0.60 3.20
C LEU A 178 22.59 -1.78 2.42
N ARG A 179 23.30 -1.47 1.34
CA ARG A 179 24.18 -2.45 0.69
C ARG A 179 25.38 -2.71 1.61
N LEU A 180 25.51 -3.95 2.09
CA LEU A 180 26.65 -4.44 2.87
C LEU A 180 27.87 -4.71 1.98
#